data_AF-I1VH43-F1
#
_entry.id   AF-I1VH43-F1
#
_cell.length_a   1.000
_cell.length_b   1.000
_cell.length_c   1.000
_cell.angle_alpha   90.00
_cell.angle_beta   90.00
_cell.angle_gamma   90.00
#
_symmetry.space_group_name_H-M   'P 1'
#
loop_
_entity.id
_entity.type
_entity.pdbx_description
1 polymer ?
#
loop_
_entity_poly.entity_id
_entity_poly.type
_entity_poly.pdbx_seq_one_letter_code
_entity_poly.pdbx_strand_id
1 'polypeptide(L)'
;MKKPTAIQAVILASTAGVAGRLGHQLATHNVSVMATVSAVLAVLFTGAFIASRVADVGRTVSYACPVKGCQVSITARGASTGQHDRLRALATDHSKHSGGA
;
A
#
# COMPACT_ATOMS: atom_id res chain seq x y z
N MET A 1 5.35 15.10 -9.93
CA MET A 1 4.30 14.59 -9.02
C MET A 1 3.67 13.35 -9.64
N LYS A 2 3.73 12.19 -8.97
CA LYS A 2 3.21 10.92 -9.50
C LYS A 2 1.71 10.87 -9.24
N LYS A 3 0.88 10.74 -10.29
CA LYS A 3 -0.59 10.75 -10.15
C LYS A 3 -1.01 9.64 -9.16
N PRO A 4 -1.90 9.94 -8.19
CA PRO A 4 -2.41 8.92 -7.30
C PRO A 4 -3.10 7.83 -8.12
N THR A 5 -2.89 6.57 -7.72
CA THR A 5 -3.63 5.46 -8.33
C THR A 5 -5.12 5.62 -8.03
N ALA A 6 -6.01 5.08 -8.88
CA ALA A 6 -7.46 5.19 -8.69
C ALA A 6 -7.89 4.73 -7.27
N ILE A 7 -7.26 3.67 -6.74
CA ILE A 7 -7.50 3.16 -5.40
C ILE A 7 -7.08 4.17 -4.31
N GLN A 8 -5.91 4.80 -4.46
CA GLN A 8 -5.48 5.85 -3.53
C GLN A 8 -6.42 7.06 -3.53
N ALA A 9 -6.90 7.47 -4.70
CA ALA A 9 -7.85 8.58 -4.82
C ALA A 9 -9.16 8.28 -4.09
N VAL A 10 -9.68 7.04 -4.21
CA VAL A 10 -10.88 6.60 -3.49
C VAL A 10 -10.65 6.64 -1.98
N ILE A 11 -9.54 6.08 -1.47
CA ILE A 11 -9.22 6.06 -0.03
C ILE A 11 -9.10 7.48 0.53
N LEU A 12 -8.44 8.38 -0.19
CA LEU A 12 -8.28 9.77 0.21
C LEU A 12 -9.64 10.50 0.22
N ALA A 13 -10.47 10.31 -0.82
CA ALA A 13 -11.79 10.92 -0.91
C ALA A 13 -12.72 10.43 0.21
N SER A 14 -12.75 9.13 0.50
CA SER A 14 -13.54 8.58 1.60
C SER A 14 -13.06 9.09 2.96
N THR A 15 -11.73 9.16 3.16
CA THR A 15 -11.15 9.70 4.41
C THR A 15 -11.53 11.16 4.61
N ALA A 16 -11.45 11.98 3.56
CA ALA A 16 -11.87 13.38 3.62
C ALA A 16 -13.36 13.53 3.97
N GLY A 17 -14.23 12.68 3.39
CA GLY A 17 -15.65 12.65 3.73
C GLY A 17 -15.92 12.26 5.19
N VAL A 18 -15.20 11.27 5.71
CA VAL A 18 -15.30 10.86 7.12
C VAL A 18 -14.78 11.95 8.05
N ALA A 19 -13.63 12.55 7.75
CA ALA A 19 -13.05 13.64 8.53
C ALA A 19 -13.98 14.86 8.57
N GLY A 20 -14.62 15.20 7.45
CA GLY A 20 -15.62 16.27 7.39
C GLY A 20 -16.85 15.99 8.25
N ARG A 21 -17.41 14.77 8.19
CA ARG A 21 -18.53 14.37 9.06
C ARG A 21 -18.15 14.38 10.53
N LEU A 22 -16.96 13.88 10.87
CA LEU A 22 -16.47 13.88 12.25
C LEU A 22 -16.30 15.30 12.79
N GLY A 23 -15.68 16.18 12.00
CA GLY A 23 -15.52 17.60 12.35
C GLY A 23 -16.87 18.30 12.56
N HIS A 24 -17.85 18.03 11.70
CA HIS A 24 -19.20 18.58 11.84
C HIS A 24 -19.88 18.08 13.13
N GLN A 25 -19.82 16.77 13.41
CA GLN A 25 -20.40 16.21 14.64
C GLN A 25 -19.73 16.79 15.91
N LEU A 26 -18.40 16.86 15.94
CA LEU A 26 -17.66 17.42 17.08
C LEU A 26 -18.00 18.90 17.31
N ALA A 27 -18.17 19.66 16.23
CA ALA A 27 -18.59 21.06 16.30
C ALA A 27 -20.01 21.21 16.89
N THR A 28 -20.94 20.28 16.59
CA THR A 28 -22.29 20.28 17.17
C THR A 28 -22.34 19.89 18.65
N HIS A 29 -21.28 19.28 19.19
CA HIS A 29 -21.22 18.78 20.56
C HIS A 29 -20.42 19.68 21.54
N ASN A 30 -20.20 20.96 21.20
CA ASN A 30 -19.44 21.92 22.03
C ASN A 30 -18.03 21.41 22.44
N VAL A 31 -17.42 20.58 21.60
CA VAL A 31 -16.05 20.12 21.82
C VAL A 31 -15.09 21.26 21.52
N SER A 32 -13.98 21.35 22.26
CA SER A 32 -12.99 22.40 22.05
C SER A 32 -12.49 22.39 20.60
N VAL A 33 -12.33 23.58 20.01
CA VAL A 33 -11.90 23.71 18.60
C VAL A 33 -10.59 22.96 18.36
N MET A 34 -9.66 23.01 19.33
CA MET A 34 -8.40 22.28 19.24
C MET A 34 -8.60 20.76 19.21
N ALA A 35 -9.49 20.20 20.03
CA ALA A 35 -9.77 18.77 19.99
C ALA A 35 -10.42 18.36 18.66
N THR A 36 -11.31 19.19 18.11
CA THR A 36 -11.92 18.95 16.78
C THR A 36 -10.87 18.95 15.67
N VAL A 37 -9.98 19.95 15.66
CA VAL A 37 -8.90 20.04 14.66
C VAL A 37 -7.94 18.85 14.80
N SER A 38 -7.51 18.51 16.02
CA SER A 38 -6.64 17.35 16.25
C SER A 38 -7.28 16.04 15.78
N ALA A 39 -8.57 15.83 16.04
CA ALA A 39 -9.28 14.63 15.60
C ALA A 39 -9.36 14.56 14.06
N VAL A 40 -9.71 15.65 13.39
CA VAL A 40 -9.77 15.73 11.93
C VAL A 40 -8.39 15.48 11.31
N LEU A 41 -7.34 16.10 11.84
CA LEU A 41 -5.97 15.88 11.37
C LEU A 41 -5.53 14.42 11.57
N ALA A 42 -5.84 13.83 12.73
CA ALA A 42 -5.51 12.43 13.00
C ALA A 42 -6.18 11.49 11.97
N VAL A 43 -7.45 11.72 11.65
CA VAL A 43 -8.17 10.92 10.63
C VAL A 43 -7.55 11.10 9.25
N LEU A 44 -7.27 12.33 8.83
CA LEU A 44 -6.63 12.60 7.53
C LEU A 44 -5.24 11.96 7.44
N PHE A 45 -4.44 12.07 8.49
CA PHE A 45 -3.10 11.47 8.55
C PHE A 45 -3.18 9.94 8.47
N THR A 46 -4.13 9.34 9.17
CA THR A 46 -4.38 7.89 9.14
C THR A 46 -4.77 7.43 7.73
N GLY A 47 -5.70 8.14 7.07
CA GLY A 47 -6.07 7.78 5.70
C GLY A 47 -4.95 7.95 4.69
N ALA A 48 -4.11 8.99 4.84
CA ALA A 48 -2.92 9.16 4.01
C ALA A 48 -1.89 8.05 4.23
N PHE A 49 -1.70 7.61 5.48
CA PHE A 49 -0.84 6.47 5.82
C PHE A 49 -1.36 5.17 5.21
N ILE A 50 -2.67 4.90 5.28
CA ILE A 50 -3.26 3.73 4.64
C ILE A 50 -3.09 3.78 3.12
N ALA A 51 -3.36 4.94 2.50
CA ALA A 51 -3.21 5.11 1.05
C ALA A 51 -1.76 4.91 0.57
N SER A 52 -0.76 5.29 1.37
CA SER A 52 0.65 5.04 1.04
C SER A 52 0.99 3.56 1.14
N ARG A 53 0.53 2.86 2.18
CA ARG A 53 0.71 1.41 2.33
C ARG A 53 0.04 0.62 1.21
N VAL A 54 -1.16 1.00 0.80
CA VAL A 54 -1.86 0.34 -0.32
C VAL A 54 -1.12 0.51 -1.64
N ALA A 55 -0.57 1.71 -1.92
CA ALA A 55 0.27 1.88 -3.10
C ALA A 55 1.59 1.12 -3.03
N ASP A 56 2.15 0.97 -1.83
CA ASP A 56 3.35 0.16 -1.63
C ASP A 56 3.10 -1.31 -1.91
N VAL A 57 1.99 -1.86 -1.39
CA VAL A 57 1.57 -3.24 -1.65
C VAL A 57 1.26 -3.43 -3.14
N GLY A 58 0.50 -2.52 -3.75
CA GLY A 58 0.16 -2.61 -5.17
C GLY A 58 1.37 -2.50 -6.12
N ARG A 59 2.53 -2.06 -5.62
CA ARG A 59 3.80 -2.01 -6.37
C ARG A 59 4.76 -3.13 -6.03
N THR A 60 4.37 -4.01 -5.11
CA THR A 60 5.18 -5.13 -4.65
C THR A 60 4.65 -6.41 -5.29
N VAL A 61 5.49 -7.10 -6.04
CA VAL A 61 5.15 -8.38 -6.68
C VAL A 61 6.11 -9.44 -6.15
N SER A 62 5.57 -10.55 -5.69
CA SER A 62 6.34 -11.70 -5.23
C SER A 62 6.26 -12.83 -6.25
N TYR A 63 7.41 -13.38 -6.60
CA TYR A 63 7.56 -14.55 -7.46
C TYR A 63 8.19 -15.67 -6.63
N ALA A 64 7.58 -16.85 -6.64
CA ALA A 64 8.09 -18.02 -5.94
C ALA A 64 8.37 -19.14 -6.93
N CYS A 65 9.35 -19.99 -6.62
CA CYS A 65 9.57 -21.19 -7.40
C CYS A 65 8.37 -22.15 -7.28
N PRO A 66 7.83 -22.69 -8.38
CA PRO A 66 6.68 -23.60 -8.33
C PRO A 66 7.02 -25.02 -7.82
N VAL A 67 8.31 -25.36 -7.66
CA VAL A 67 8.74 -26.70 -7.25
C VAL A 67 8.55 -26.88 -5.73
N LYS A 68 7.82 -27.94 -5.35
CA LYS A 68 7.59 -28.28 -3.94
C LYS A 68 8.92 -28.52 -3.21
N GLY A 69 9.07 -27.92 -2.04
CA GLY A 69 10.30 -27.99 -1.23
C GLY A 69 11.32 -26.90 -1.55
N CYS A 70 11.11 -26.11 -2.61
CA CYS A 70 11.97 -24.97 -2.91
C CYS A 70 11.50 -23.72 -2.16
N GLN A 71 12.38 -23.11 -1.36
CA GLN A 71 12.07 -21.92 -0.55
C GLN A 71 12.42 -20.59 -1.25
N VAL A 72 12.83 -20.64 -2.53
CA VAL A 72 13.23 -19.45 -3.27
C VAL A 72 12.01 -18.61 -3.62
N SER A 73 12.02 -17.37 -3.12
CA SER A 73 11.07 -16.33 -3.49
C SER A 73 11.79 -15.00 -3.70
N ILE A 74 11.38 -14.27 -4.71
CA ILE A 74 11.89 -12.95 -5.05
C ILE A 74 10.74 -11.97 -4.92
N THR A 75 10.92 -10.97 -4.06
CA THR A 75 9.96 -9.87 -3.90
C THR A 75 10.55 -8.62 -4.53
N ALA A 76 9.84 -8.08 -5.53
CA ALA A 76 10.25 -6.91 -6.29
C ALA A 76 9.31 -5.74 -6.00
N ARG A 77 9.85 -4.56 -5.71
CA ARG A 77 9.07 -3.34 -5.46
C ARG A 77 9.44 -2.25 -6.47
N GLY A 78 8.44 -1.76 -7.19
CA GLY A 78 8.62 -0.63 -8.12
C GLY A 78 9.53 -0.93 -9.32
N ALA A 79 9.66 -2.20 -9.69
CA ALA A 79 10.42 -2.62 -10.87
C ALA A 79 9.69 -2.19 -12.16
N SER A 80 10.45 -1.94 -13.22
CA SER A 80 9.89 -1.77 -14.57
C SER A 80 9.34 -3.10 -15.10
N THR A 81 8.51 -3.08 -16.15
CA THR A 81 7.94 -4.31 -16.75
C THR A 81 9.03 -5.31 -17.15
N GLY A 82 10.10 -4.85 -17.81
CA GLY A 82 11.22 -5.72 -18.18
C GLY A 82 12.02 -6.25 -16.98
N GLN A 83 12.07 -5.52 -15.86
CA GLN A 83 12.67 -6.01 -14.62
C GLN A 83 11.78 -7.07 -13.95
N HIS A 84 10.45 -6.90 -13.97
CA HIS A 84 9.51 -7.89 -13.48
C HIS A 84 9.62 -9.22 -14.24
N ASP A 85 9.74 -9.18 -15.57
CA ASP A 85 9.89 -10.40 -16.39
C ASP A 85 11.21 -11.13 -16.08
N ARG A 86 12.30 -10.38 -15.92
CA ARG A 86 13.60 -10.96 -15.54
C ARG A 86 13.58 -11.58 -14.14
N LEU A 87 13.00 -10.88 -13.16
CA LEU A 87 12.91 -11.37 -11.77
C LEU A 87 11.97 -12.57 -11.67
N ARG A 88 10.88 -12.58 -12.44
CA ARG A 88 10.00 -13.74 -12.58
C ARG A 88 10.77 -14.93 -13.13
N ALA A 89 11.45 -14.77 -14.27
CA ALA A 89 12.22 -15.84 -14.91
C ALA A 89 13.27 -16.43 -13.93
N LEU A 90 13.97 -15.56 -13.19
CA LEU A 90 14.95 -15.99 -12.20
C LEU A 90 14.32 -16.74 -11.01
N ALA A 91 13.17 -16.29 -10.52
CA ALA A 91 12.47 -16.92 -9.39
C ALA A 91 11.81 -18.26 -9.77
N THR A 92 11.39 -18.43 -11.02
CA THR A 92 10.71 -19.65 -11.49
C THR A 92 11.65 -20.69 -12.07
N ASP A 93 12.87 -20.32 -12.46
CA ASP A 93 13.85 -21.24 -13.01
C ASP A 93 14.53 -22.07 -11.90
N HIS A 94 13.97 -23.26 -11.65
CA HIS A 94 14.46 -24.16 -10.61
C HIS A 94 15.93 -24.53 -10.77
N SER A 95 16.44 -24.60 -12.01
CA SER A 95 17.83 -24.95 -12.28
C SER A 95 18.84 -23.95 -11.70
N LYS A 96 18.41 -22.70 -11.47
CA LYS A 96 19.26 -21.64 -10.92
C LYS A 96 19.46 -21.73 -9.42
N HIS A 97 18.68 -22.54 -8.75
CA HIS A 97 18.69 -22.64 -7.29
C HIS A 97 18.46 -24.07 -6.78
N SER A 98 18.56 -25.07 -7.66
CA SER A 98 18.62 -26.49 -7.33
C SER A 98 20.02 -26.95 -6.89
N GLY A 99 20.97 -26.01 -6.69
CA GLY A 99 22.36 -26.29 -6.32
C GLY A 99 22.60 -26.51 -4.82
N GLY A 100 21.56 -26.71 -4.02
CA GLY A 100 21.66 -27.04 -2.59
C GLY A 100 21.05 -28.40 -2.31
N ALA A 101 21.80 -29.45 -2.58
CA ALA A 101 21.61 -30.79 -2.01
C ALA A 101 22.90 -31.17 -1.28
#